data_AF-G2IJ32-F1
#
_entry.id   AF-G2IJ32-F1
#
_cell.length_a   1.000
_cell.length_b   1.000
_cell.length_c   1.000
_cell.angle_alpha   90.00
_cell.angle_beta   90.00
_cell.angle_gamma   90.00
#
_symmetry.space_group_name_H-M   'P 1'
#
loop_
_entity.id
_entity.type
_entity.pdbx_description
1 polymer ?
#
loop_
_entity_poly.entity_id
_entity_poly.type
_entity_poly.pdbx_seq_one_letter_code
_entity_poly.pdbx_strand_id
1 'polypeptide(L)'
;MSRTILPFAAPDFSALARSLRQQLVGRTAAPGHLELMNMLARAAGSRNYQHYRAQALTTPAPQAHAAPPATHDIEAADTPPVRPERLEKALRCFDRDGRLTRWPARTVLQHLCLWPLWADFPPARTLDEKQVNDYLKSRNSFLDHAILRREMCNIGLLSRTRDGRAYRRLERRPPPEALMMIRLQADKCRKAG
;
A
#
# COMPACT_ATOMS: atom_id res chain seq x y z
N MET A 1 28.85 -12.84 -2.13
CA MET A 1 28.70 -11.43 -2.60
C MET A 1 27.29 -10.97 -2.25
N SER A 2 27.15 -10.12 -1.24
CA SER A 2 25.85 -9.62 -0.75
C SER A 2 25.22 -8.68 -1.79
N ARG A 3 23.95 -8.93 -2.15
CA ARG A 3 23.16 -8.07 -3.04
C ARG A 3 22.77 -6.80 -2.28
N THR A 4 23.37 -5.67 -2.62
CA THR A 4 22.98 -4.36 -2.05
C THR A 4 21.65 -3.92 -2.66
N ILE A 5 20.61 -3.79 -1.83
CA ILE A 5 19.33 -3.22 -2.21
C ILE A 5 19.43 -1.71 -1.99
N LEU A 6 19.30 -0.93 -3.07
CA LEU A 6 19.31 0.53 -3.00
C LEU A 6 17.85 1.02 -3.11
N PRO A 7 17.37 1.86 -2.18
CA PRO A 7 16.06 2.50 -2.35
C PRO A 7 16.08 3.37 -3.61
N PHE A 8 14.93 3.47 -4.29
CA PHE A 8 14.75 4.32 -5.47
C PHE A 8 13.56 5.25 -5.31
N ALA A 9 13.80 6.54 -5.50
CA ALA A 9 12.81 7.60 -5.44
C ALA A 9 13.04 8.59 -6.59
N ALA A 10 11.95 9.00 -7.24
CA ALA A 10 11.94 10.08 -8.21
C ALA A 10 10.91 11.12 -7.74
N PRO A 11 11.26 12.42 -7.69
CA PRO A 11 10.38 13.46 -7.16
C PRO A 11 9.18 13.72 -8.08
N ASP A 12 9.31 13.48 -9.38
CA ASP A 12 8.25 13.64 -10.37
C ASP A 12 8.18 12.41 -11.29
N PHE A 13 7.08 11.67 -11.17
CA PHE A 13 6.84 10.45 -11.95
C PHE A 13 6.61 10.74 -13.44
N SER A 14 5.96 11.86 -13.78
CA SER A 14 5.68 12.25 -15.16
C SER A 14 6.97 12.70 -15.87
N ALA A 15 7.84 13.43 -15.18
CA ALA A 15 9.16 13.79 -15.70
C ALA A 15 10.05 12.55 -15.91
N LEU A 16 10.03 11.59 -14.97
CA LEU A 16 10.73 10.31 -15.10
C LEU A 16 10.27 9.57 -16.36
N ALA A 17 8.95 9.39 -16.54
CA ALA A 17 8.39 8.68 -17.69
C ALA A 17 8.72 9.37 -19.02
N ARG A 18 8.66 10.71 -19.06
CA ARG A 18 9.02 11.49 -20.26
C ARG A 18 10.50 11.32 -20.62
N SER A 19 11.39 11.41 -19.64
CA SER A 19 12.83 11.21 -19.83
C SER A 19 13.16 9.80 -20.30
N LEU A 20 12.53 8.77 -19.70
CA LEU A 20 12.71 7.38 -20.15
C LEU A 20 12.20 7.17 -21.58
N ARG A 21 11.02 7.72 -21.91
CA ARG A 21 10.48 7.66 -23.28
C ARG A 21 11.45 8.30 -24.26
N GLN A 22 11.97 9.50 -23.98
CA GLN A 22 12.95 10.17 -24.84
C GLN A 22 14.22 9.33 -25.05
N GLN A 23 14.70 8.64 -24.02
CA GLN A 23 15.91 7.81 -24.09
C GLN A 23 15.70 6.47 -24.84
N LEU A 24 14.45 6.03 -24.97
CA LEU A 24 14.07 4.81 -25.68
C LEU A 24 13.68 5.07 -27.14
N VAL A 25 13.13 6.25 -27.45
CA VAL A 25 12.75 6.63 -28.81
C VAL A 25 13.97 6.60 -29.73
N GLY A 26 13.85 5.90 -30.86
CA GLY A 26 14.90 5.81 -31.88
C GLY A 26 15.92 4.69 -31.65
N ARG A 27 15.79 3.88 -30.59
CA ARG A 27 16.63 2.68 -30.42
C ARG A 27 16.13 1.53 -31.30
N THR A 28 17.05 0.87 -31.98
CA THR A 28 16.79 -0.31 -32.82
C THR A 28 16.90 -1.63 -32.05
N ALA A 29 17.48 -1.61 -30.83
CA ALA A 29 17.60 -2.75 -29.94
C ALA A 29 17.20 -2.39 -28.49
N ALA A 30 16.71 -3.40 -27.77
CA ALA A 30 16.38 -3.26 -26.35
C ALA A 30 17.63 -2.93 -25.53
N PRO A 31 17.56 -2.00 -24.57
CA PRO A 31 18.72 -1.65 -23.76
C PRO A 31 19.15 -2.82 -22.87
N GLY A 32 20.46 -2.99 -22.73
CA GLY A 32 21.01 -3.94 -21.76
C GLY A 32 20.68 -3.55 -20.32
N HIS A 33 20.86 -4.47 -19.37
CA HIS A 33 20.54 -4.22 -17.96
C HIS A 33 21.26 -2.99 -17.40
N LEU A 34 22.57 -2.86 -17.64
CA LEU A 34 23.36 -1.71 -17.19
C LEU A 34 22.92 -0.40 -17.84
N GLU A 35 22.54 -0.44 -19.12
CA GLU A 35 22.03 0.72 -19.83
C GLU A 35 20.70 1.19 -19.22
N LEU A 36 19.80 0.25 -18.93
CA LEU A 36 18.54 0.53 -18.25
C LEU A 36 18.76 1.14 -16.86
N MET A 37 19.73 0.62 -16.10
CA MET A 37 20.12 1.21 -14.80
C MET A 37 20.62 2.65 -14.95
N ASN A 38 21.40 2.94 -15.98
CA ASN A 38 21.87 4.29 -16.27
C ASN A 38 20.75 5.22 -16.77
N MET A 39 19.74 4.70 -17.47
CA MET A 39 18.56 5.48 -17.87
C MET A 39 17.72 5.88 -16.65
N LEU A 40 17.47 4.94 -15.74
CA LEU A 40 16.74 5.19 -14.50
C LEU A 40 17.46 6.19 -13.60
N ALA A 41 18.79 6.04 -13.44
CA ALA A 41 19.60 6.99 -12.68
C ALA A 41 19.50 8.42 -13.25
N ARG A 42 19.60 8.57 -14.59
CA ARG A 42 19.47 9.88 -15.27
C ARG A 42 18.09 10.48 -15.13
N ALA A 43 17.05 9.66 -15.28
CA ALA A 43 15.67 10.10 -15.11
C ALA A 43 15.37 10.52 -13.65
N ALA A 44 16.10 10.00 -12.67
CA ALA A 44 16.06 10.41 -11.27
C ALA A 44 17.04 11.54 -10.91
N GLY A 45 17.74 12.15 -11.88
CA GLY A 45 18.63 13.31 -11.68
C GLY A 45 20.11 12.97 -11.40
N SER A 46 20.50 11.70 -11.40
CA SER A 46 21.89 11.25 -11.27
C SER A 46 22.57 11.04 -12.63
N ARG A 47 23.86 11.38 -12.77
CA ARG A 47 24.57 11.25 -14.06
C ARG A 47 24.65 9.81 -14.59
N ASN A 48 24.81 8.84 -13.71
CA ASN A 48 24.86 7.41 -14.02
C ASN A 48 24.54 6.58 -12.75
N TYR A 49 24.45 5.26 -12.89
CA TYR A 49 24.15 4.36 -11.78
C TYR A 49 25.22 4.35 -10.68
N GLN A 50 26.50 4.58 -11.02
CA GLN A 50 27.58 4.63 -10.02
C GLN A 50 27.44 5.88 -9.14
N HIS A 51 27.10 7.02 -9.72
CA HIS A 51 26.84 8.27 -9.01
C HIS A 51 25.58 8.16 -8.14
N TYR A 52 24.52 7.54 -8.68
CA TYR A 52 23.31 7.23 -7.93
C TYR A 52 23.60 6.34 -6.71
N ARG A 53 24.38 5.28 -6.91
CA ARG A 53 24.80 4.37 -5.85
C ARG A 53 25.70 5.06 -4.82
N ALA A 54 26.64 5.89 -5.25
CA ALA A 54 27.48 6.66 -4.35
C ALA A 54 26.63 7.62 -3.50
N GLN A 55 25.70 8.36 -4.09
CA GLN A 55 24.76 9.21 -3.35
C GLN A 55 23.92 8.42 -2.35
N ALA A 56 23.38 7.26 -2.75
CA ALA A 56 22.59 6.40 -1.87
C ALA A 56 23.40 5.74 -0.74
N LEU A 57 24.72 5.64 -0.87
CA LEU A 57 25.62 5.10 0.15
C LEU A 57 26.24 6.19 1.04
N THR A 58 26.42 7.40 0.52
CA THR A 58 26.96 8.56 1.26
C THR A 58 25.88 9.33 2.00
N THR A 59 24.63 9.27 1.53
CA THR A 59 23.49 9.71 2.34
C THR A 59 23.40 8.72 3.49
N PRO A 60 23.65 9.13 4.75
CA PRO A 60 23.42 8.25 5.87
C PRO A 60 21.98 7.75 5.73
N ALA A 61 21.81 6.42 5.70
CA ALA A 61 20.48 5.85 5.87
C ALA A 61 19.86 6.61 7.04
N PRO A 62 18.66 7.21 6.91
CA PRO A 62 17.99 7.70 8.10
C PRO A 62 18.06 6.55 9.09
N GLN A 63 18.69 6.83 10.23
CA GLN A 63 18.86 5.84 11.29
C GLN A 63 17.51 5.14 11.44
N ALA A 64 17.51 3.82 11.64
CA ALA A 64 16.32 3.05 11.96
C ALA A 64 15.81 3.42 13.37
N HIS A 65 15.56 4.70 13.57
CA HIS A 65 14.93 5.38 14.67
C HIS A 65 13.76 6.08 14.01
N ALA A 66 12.56 5.60 14.33
CA ALA A 66 11.28 6.25 14.13
C ALA A 66 11.39 7.62 13.45
N ALA A 67 11.43 7.64 12.12
CA ALA A 67 10.90 8.80 11.43
C ALA A 67 9.44 8.88 11.91
N PRO A 68 8.99 10.02 12.48
CA PRO A 68 7.56 10.27 12.57
C PRO A 68 7.01 9.99 11.17
N PRO A 69 5.95 9.19 11.01
CA PRO A 69 5.44 8.89 9.68
C PRO A 69 5.22 10.25 9.02
N ALA A 70 5.95 10.49 7.93
CA ALA A 70 5.75 11.67 7.12
C ALA A 70 4.25 11.72 6.84
N THR A 71 3.58 12.68 7.48
CA THR A 71 2.27 13.16 7.10
C THR A 71 2.40 13.46 5.63
N HIS A 72 1.98 12.50 4.80
CA HIS A 72 1.64 12.82 3.43
C HIS A 72 0.38 13.66 3.57
N ASP A 73 0.60 14.95 3.82
CA ASP A 73 -0.32 15.98 3.42
C ASP A 73 -0.40 15.86 1.91
N ILE A 74 -1.32 15.00 1.47
CA ILE A 74 -1.77 14.96 0.10
C ILE A 74 -2.38 16.35 -0.11
N GLU A 75 -1.59 17.27 -0.66
CA GLU A 75 -2.11 18.45 -1.33
C GLU A 75 -3.21 17.98 -2.28
N ALA A 76 -4.38 18.59 -2.13
CA ALA A 76 -5.67 18.10 -2.59
C ALA A 76 -5.87 18.07 -4.13
N ALA A 77 -4.81 18.12 -4.93
CA ALA A 77 -4.89 18.43 -6.35
C ALA A 77 -5.12 17.23 -7.29
N ASP A 78 -4.94 15.98 -6.84
CA ASP A 78 -5.11 14.80 -7.71
C ASP A 78 -5.81 13.62 -7.01
N THR A 79 -6.93 13.94 -6.33
CA THR A 79 -7.78 12.90 -5.72
C THR A 79 -8.59 12.21 -6.82
N PRO A 80 -8.40 10.91 -7.08
CA PRO A 80 -9.25 10.20 -8.04
C PRO A 80 -10.72 10.26 -7.59
N PRO A 81 -11.67 10.46 -8.51
CA PRO A 81 -13.07 10.67 -8.17
C PRO A 81 -13.64 9.43 -7.46
N VAL A 82 -14.42 9.68 -6.42
CA VAL A 82 -15.18 8.64 -5.70
C VAL A 82 -16.18 8.01 -6.65
N ARG A 83 -16.15 6.68 -6.77
CA ARG A 83 -17.08 5.91 -7.61
C ARG A 83 -18.13 5.19 -6.75
N PRO A 84 -19.38 5.70 -6.69
CA PRO A 84 -20.44 5.11 -5.88
C PRO A 84 -20.71 3.63 -6.18
N GLU A 85 -20.61 3.23 -7.45
CA GLU A 85 -20.88 1.85 -7.86
C GLU A 85 -19.86 0.85 -7.29
N ARG A 86 -18.64 1.29 -6.98
CA ARG A 86 -17.64 0.46 -6.31
C ARG A 86 -17.95 0.30 -4.83
N LEU A 87 -18.35 1.40 -4.18
CA LEU A 87 -18.73 1.41 -2.78
C LEU A 87 -19.93 0.50 -2.54
N GLU A 88 -20.97 0.58 -3.38
CA GLU A 88 -22.14 -0.29 -3.30
C GLU A 88 -21.76 -1.78 -3.46
N LYS A 89 -20.91 -2.10 -4.45
CA LYS A 89 -20.47 -3.47 -4.70
C LYS A 89 -19.62 -4.02 -3.56
N ALA A 90 -18.73 -3.21 -2.98
CA ALA A 90 -17.95 -3.57 -1.80
C ALA A 90 -18.85 -3.76 -0.57
N LEU A 91 -19.80 -2.85 -0.34
CA LEU A 91 -20.74 -2.89 0.79
C LEU A 91 -21.64 -4.14 0.77
N ARG A 92 -21.99 -4.66 -0.41
CA ARG A 92 -22.70 -5.94 -0.58
C ARG A 92 -21.91 -7.17 -0.12
N CYS A 93 -20.59 -7.05 0.07
CA CYS A 93 -19.77 -8.15 0.60
C CYS A 93 -19.81 -8.24 2.13
N PHE A 94 -20.36 -7.23 2.82
CA PHE A 94 -20.56 -7.24 4.25
C PHE A 94 -21.98 -7.69 4.61
N ASP A 95 -22.13 -8.43 5.71
CA ASP A 95 -23.43 -8.65 6.32
C ASP A 95 -23.87 -7.44 7.18
N ARG A 96 -24.93 -7.64 7.95
CA ARG A 96 -25.51 -6.66 8.86
C ARG A 96 -24.63 -6.40 10.08
N ASP A 97 -23.87 -7.40 10.54
CA ASP A 97 -22.95 -7.29 11.68
C ASP A 97 -21.58 -6.71 11.30
N GLY A 98 -21.41 -6.37 10.02
CA GLY A 98 -20.16 -5.83 9.52
C GLY A 98 -19.08 -6.88 9.28
N ARG A 99 -19.45 -8.16 9.21
CA ARG A 99 -18.54 -9.24 8.81
C ARG A 99 -18.52 -9.38 7.30
N LEU A 100 -17.34 -9.64 6.76
CA LEU A 100 -17.19 -9.91 5.34
C LEU A 100 -17.68 -11.34 5.04
N THR A 101 -18.73 -11.47 4.23
CA THR A 101 -19.36 -12.77 3.88
C THR A 101 -18.75 -13.43 2.67
N ARG A 102 -18.04 -12.66 1.84
CA ARG A 102 -17.32 -13.17 0.67
C ARG A 102 -16.14 -12.28 0.33
N TRP A 103 -15.13 -12.87 -0.28
CA TRP A 103 -14.01 -12.14 -0.85
C TRP A 103 -14.32 -11.73 -2.30
N PRO A 104 -14.34 -10.43 -2.66
CA PRO A 104 -14.66 -10.01 -4.02
C PRO A 104 -13.53 -10.38 -5.01
N ALA A 105 -13.88 -10.75 -6.25
CA ALA A 105 -12.88 -11.15 -7.25
C ALA A 105 -12.00 -9.99 -7.77
N ARG A 106 -12.52 -8.75 -7.75
CA ARG A 106 -11.80 -7.57 -8.25
C ARG A 106 -10.94 -6.94 -7.17
N THR A 107 -9.62 -6.82 -7.42
CA THR A 107 -8.62 -6.23 -6.50
C THR A 107 -9.02 -4.86 -5.94
N VAL A 108 -9.61 -3.99 -6.76
CA VAL A 108 -10.09 -2.68 -6.29
C VAL A 108 -11.15 -2.82 -5.19
N LEU A 109 -12.09 -3.75 -5.34
CA LEU A 109 -13.13 -4.00 -4.33
C LEU A 109 -12.54 -4.69 -3.10
N GLN A 110 -11.55 -5.57 -3.28
CA GLN A 110 -10.82 -6.20 -2.19
C GLN A 110 -10.18 -5.14 -1.29
N HIS A 111 -9.42 -4.21 -1.87
CA HIS A 111 -8.78 -3.13 -1.11
C HIS A 111 -9.81 -2.26 -0.38
N LEU A 112 -10.94 -1.93 -1.00
CA LEU A 112 -12.03 -1.20 -0.33
C LEU A 112 -12.57 -1.97 0.89
N CYS A 113 -12.76 -3.28 0.78
CA CYS A 113 -13.25 -4.11 1.88
C CYS A 113 -12.25 -4.22 3.05
N LEU A 114 -10.96 -3.96 2.83
CA LEU A 114 -9.96 -4.01 3.91
C LEU A 114 -9.99 -2.77 4.82
N TRP A 115 -10.53 -1.64 4.35
CA TRP A 115 -10.52 -0.39 5.12
C TRP A 115 -11.41 -0.40 6.36
N PRO A 116 -12.65 -0.93 6.34
CA PRO A 116 -13.44 -1.11 7.56
C PRO A 116 -12.77 -2.04 8.58
N LEU A 117 -12.09 -3.10 8.11
CA LEU A 117 -11.29 -3.98 8.98
C LEU A 117 -10.11 -3.22 9.58
N TRP A 118 -9.38 -2.46 8.79
CA TRP A 118 -8.27 -1.66 9.30
C TRP A 118 -8.71 -0.59 10.31
N ALA A 119 -9.85 0.07 10.07
CA ALA A 119 -10.37 1.12 10.95
C ALA A 119 -10.66 0.60 12.37
N ASP A 120 -11.23 -0.61 12.46
CA ASP A 120 -11.55 -1.29 13.72
C ASP A 120 -10.35 -2.05 14.31
N PHE A 121 -9.26 -2.21 13.56
CA PHE A 121 -8.06 -2.90 14.04
C PHE A 121 -7.37 -2.06 15.13
N PRO A 122 -6.94 -2.65 16.27
CA PRO A 122 -6.39 -1.90 17.40
C PRO A 122 -5.20 -1.00 17.01
N PRO A 123 -5.30 0.33 17.19
CA PRO A 123 -4.20 1.24 16.93
C PRO A 123 -3.12 1.11 18.01
N ALA A 124 -1.87 1.44 17.65
CA ALA A 124 -0.73 1.48 18.56
C ALA A 124 -0.45 0.20 19.38
N ARG A 125 -0.98 -0.96 18.97
CA ARG A 125 -0.73 -2.26 19.61
C ARG A 125 0.05 -3.19 18.70
N THR A 126 0.95 -3.96 19.31
CA THR A 126 1.56 -5.13 18.67
C THR A 126 0.69 -6.33 18.97
N LEU A 127 0.19 -6.99 17.93
CA LEU A 127 -0.55 -8.23 18.05
C LEU A 127 0.31 -9.39 17.53
N ASP A 128 0.22 -10.55 18.17
CA ASP A 128 0.78 -11.77 17.61
C ASP A 128 -0.09 -12.31 16.46
N GLU A 129 0.42 -13.33 15.75
CA GLU A 129 -0.33 -13.95 14.64
C GLU A 129 -1.68 -14.52 15.08
N LYS A 130 -1.77 -15.09 16.29
CA LYS A 130 -3.00 -15.68 16.80
C LYS A 130 -4.06 -14.61 17.04
N GLN A 131 -3.70 -13.51 17.69
CA GLN A 131 -4.57 -12.36 17.93
C GLN A 131 -5.06 -11.72 16.64
N VAL A 132 -4.19 -11.59 15.62
CA VAL A 132 -4.61 -11.11 14.29
C VAL A 132 -5.58 -12.09 13.63
N ASN A 133 -5.30 -13.38 13.70
CA ASN A 133 -6.18 -14.39 13.12
C ASN A 133 -7.54 -14.38 13.82
N ASP A 134 -7.59 -14.27 15.15
CA ASP A 134 -8.82 -14.22 15.93
C ASP A 134 -9.63 -12.95 15.61
N TYR A 135 -8.96 -11.78 15.51
CA TYR A 135 -9.57 -10.55 15.03
C TYR A 135 -10.20 -10.76 13.64
N LEU A 136 -9.43 -11.24 12.68
CA LEU A 136 -9.91 -11.40 11.31
C LEU A 136 -11.05 -12.41 11.23
N LYS A 137 -10.95 -13.57 11.90
CA LYS A 137 -12.02 -14.57 12.00
C LYS A 137 -13.31 -13.98 12.57
N SER A 138 -13.23 -13.10 13.56
CA SER A 138 -14.41 -12.45 14.13
C SER A 138 -15.10 -11.49 13.14
N ARG A 139 -14.36 -11.04 12.12
CA ARG A 139 -14.78 -10.04 11.12
C ARG A 139 -15.05 -10.62 9.73
N ASN A 140 -14.99 -11.94 9.56
CA ASN A 140 -15.34 -12.59 8.29
C ASN A 140 -15.99 -13.96 8.49
N SER A 141 -16.85 -14.36 7.55
CA SER A 141 -17.53 -15.65 7.58
C SER A 141 -17.23 -16.56 6.37
N PHE A 142 -16.38 -16.11 5.43
CA PHE A 142 -15.92 -16.94 4.30
C PHE A 142 -14.71 -17.83 4.62
N LEU A 143 -14.30 -17.88 5.90
CA LEU A 143 -13.33 -18.82 6.48
C LEU A 143 -11.87 -18.73 5.98
N ASP A 144 -11.54 -17.81 5.07
CA ASP A 144 -10.16 -17.50 4.69
C ASP A 144 -9.72 -16.16 5.30
N HIS A 145 -9.35 -16.19 6.58
CA HIS A 145 -8.76 -15.04 7.26
C HIS A 145 -7.30 -14.79 6.83
N ALA A 146 -6.63 -15.80 6.26
CA ALA A 146 -5.23 -15.70 5.87
C ALA A 146 -5.04 -14.81 4.64
N ILE A 147 -5.97 -14.80 3.69
CA ILE A 147 -5.96 -13.85 2.57
C ILE A 147 -6.10 -12.41 3.06
N LEU A 148 -6.97 -12.13 4.04
CA LEU A 148 -7.14 -10.80 4.61
C LEU A 148 -5.84 -10.30 5.25
N ARG A 149 -5.22 -11.12 6.11
CA ARG A 149 -3.94 -10.77 6.75
C ARG A 149 -2.85 -10.48 5.72
N ARG A 150 -2.73 -11.32 4.70
CA ARG A 150 -1.73 -11.19 3.64
C ARG A 150 -1.94 -9.91 2.86
N GLU A 151 -3.17 -9.65 2.41
CA GLU A 151 -3.47 -8.47 1.61
C GLU A 151 -3.32 -7.19 2.42
N MET A 152 -3.77 -7.16 3.69
CA MET A 152 -3.54 -6.01 4.57
C MET A 152 -2.05 -5.69 4.75
N CYS A 153 -1.16 -6.69 4.76
CA CYS A 153 0.28 -6.47 4.72
C CYS A 153 0.77 -6.00 3.33
N ASN A 154 0.31 -6.63 2.25
CA ASN A 154 0.71 -6.31 0.88
C ASN A 154 0.44 -4.84 0.54
N ILE A 155 -0.72 -4.31 0.95
CA ILE A 155 -1.12 -2.92 0.69
C ILE A 155 -0.70 -1.95 1.80
N GLY A 156 0.09 -2.41 2.78
CA GLY A 156 0.69 -1.55 3.80
C GLY A 156 -0.30 -0.96 4.80
N LEU A 157 -1.38 -1.68 5.12
CA LEU A 157 -2.30 -1.39 6.23
C LEU A 157 -1.80 -2.00 7.54
N LEU A 158 -1.13 -3.15 7.47
CA LEU A 158 -0.44 -3.79 8.58
C LEU A 158 1.03 -3.98 8.25
N SER A 159 1.92 -3.83 9.24
CA SER A 159 3.29 -4.33 9.16
C SER A 159 3.39 -5.68 9.86
N ARG A 160 4.38 -6.48 9.47
CA ARG A 160 4.74 -7.73 10.15
C ARG A 160 6.25 -7.89 10.25
N THR A 161 6.72 -8.53 11.31
CA THR A 161 8.12 -8.96 11.42
C THR A 161 8.42 -10.08 10.41
N ARG A 162 9.70 -10.27 10.06
CA ARG A 162 10.13 -11.25 9.05
C ARG A 162 9.76 -12.69 9.42
N ASP A 163 9.79 -12.98 10.71
CA ASP A 163 9.37 -14.25 11.32
C ASP A 163 7.85 -14.37 11.49
N GLY A 164 7.08 -13.33 11.14
CA GLY A 164 5.62 -13.32 11.16
C GLY A 164 5.01 -13.29 12.56
N ARG A 165 5.81 -13.14 13.62
CA ARG A 165 5.34 -13.25 15.01
C ARG A 165 4.64 -12.00 15.53
N ALA A 166 4.93 -10.84 14.96
CA ALA A 166 4.37 -9.58 15.42
C ALA A 166 3.81 -8.77 14.27
N TYR A 167 2.58 -8.29 14.46
CA TYR A 167 1.84 -7.42 13.55
C TYR A 167 1.55 -6.09 14.22
N ARG A 168 1.59 -5.01 13.45
CA ARG A 168 1.15 -3.68 13.90
C ARG A 168 0.31 -3.01 12.84
N ARG A 169 -0.71 -2.28 13.26
CA ARG A 169 -1.42 -1.36 12.38
C ARG A 169 -0.48 -0.26 11.92
N LEU A 170 -0.45 0.01 10.62
CA LEU A 170 0.20 1.18 10.06
C LEU A 170 -0.83 2.29 9.95
N GLU A 171 -0.58 3.42 10.61
CA GLU A 171 -1.46 4.58 10.49
C GLU A 171 -1.34 5.18 9.09
N ARG A 172 -2.50 5.32 8.43
CA ARG A 172 -2.62 5.78 7.05
C ARG A 172 -3.79 6.74 6.99
N ARG A 173 -3.67 7.81 6.20
CA ARG A 173 -4.82 8.60 5.78
C ARG A 173 -5.60 7.79 4.75
N PRO A 174 -6.85 7.35 5.03
CA PRO A 174 -7.60 6.60 4.04
C PRO A 174 -7.93 7.50 2.84
N PRO A 175 -7.83 7.01 1.58
CA PRO A 175 -8.28 7.76 0.42
C PRO A 175 -9.79 8.01 0.49
N PRO A 176 -10.35 8.96 -0.28
CA PRO A 176 -11.76 9.34 -0.14
C PRO A 176 -12.77 8.19 -0.33
N GLU A 177 -12.54 7.27 -1.26
CA GLU A 177 -13.38 6.07 -1.38
C GLU A 177 -13.29 5.19 -0.11
N ALA A 178 -12.11 5.06 0.49
CA ALA A 178 -11.95 4.30 1.72
C ALA A 178 -12.63 4.95 2.92
N LEU A 179 -12.51 6.28 3.07
CA LEU A 179 -13.24 7.03 4.10
C LEU A 179 -14.75 6.82 3.97
N MET A 180 -15.26 6.90 2.74
CA MET A 180 -16.68 6.68 2.47
C MET A 180 -17.08 5.23 2.76
N MET A 181 -16.22 4.26 2.40
CA MET A 181 -16.44 2.84 2.67
C MET A 181 -16.52 2.55 4.18
N ILE A 182 -15.62 3.13 4.99
CA ILE A 182 -15.63 3.00 6.46
C ILE A 182 -16.97 3.53 7.02
N ARG A 183 -17.40 4.73 6.58
CA ARG A 183 -18.66 5.33 7.01
C ARG A 183 -19.88 4.49 6.62
N LEU A 184 -19.96 4.08 5.35
CA LEU A 184 -21.09 3.29 4.83
C LEU A 184 -21.21 1.93 5.52
N GLN A 185 -20.08 1.29 5.83
CA GLN A 185 -20.09 0.02 6.56
C GLN A 185 -20.57 0.22 8.00
N ALA A 186 -20.10 1.26 8.69
CA ALA A 186 -20.57 1.58 10.04
C ALA A 186 -22.07 1.92 10.06
N ASP A 187 -22.57 2.66 9.07
CA ASP A 187 -24.00 2.97 8.91
C ASP A 187 -24.84 1.72 8.68
N LYS A 188 -24.33 0.78 7.88
CA LYS A 188 -25.00 -0.50 7.63
C LYS A 188 -25.13 -1.32 8.91
N CYS A 189 -24.10 -1.34 9.76
CA CYS A 189 -24.16 -1.99 11.07
C CYS A 189 -25.17 -1.32 11.99
N ARG A 190 -25.21 0.01 12.05
CA ARG A 190 -26.15 0.76 12.89
C ARG A 190 -27.62 0.57 12.50
N LYS A 191 -27.92 0.44 11.21
CA LYS A 191 -29.30 0.24 10.72
C LYS A 191 -29.85 -1.17 10.96
N ALA A 192 -28.99 -2.10 11.37
CA ALA A 192 -29.37 -3.49 11.57
C ALA A 192 -29.65 -3.86 13.03
N GLY A 193 -29.18 -3.06 13.99
CA GLY A 193 -29.52 -3.17 15.42
C GLY A 193 -30.69 -2.29 15.78
#